data_AF-A0A7X2MP19-F1
#
_entry.id   AF-A0A7X2MP19-F1
#
_cell.length_a   1.000
_cell.length_b   1.000
_cell.length_c   1.000
_cell.angle_alpha   90.00
_cell.angle_beta   90.00
_cell.angle_gamma   90.00
#
_symmetry.space_group_name_H-M   'P 1'
#
loop_
_entity.id
_entity.type
_entity.pdbx_description
1 polymer ?
#
loop_
_entity_poly.entity_id
_entity_poly.type
_entity_poly.pdbx_seq_one_letter_code
_entity_poly.pdbx_strand_id
1 'polypeptide(L)'
;MIVYASEFSEIPQALRNNPAVKERMLAIISVNRISGKVTEGGDRLAKLRQALSLLSDDQLSFNEAIREVEHQLPRHTSIHSGSNQVFASNWAERLVRTQFSRFYNQAVLEEQLAKGRSECYVPPSSQENADSQCSQTLAGRSHDISYLLKLLVNSYEEGKWDKTPKIPDHPHCTHVVKPIS
;
A
#
# COMPACT_ATOMS: atom_id res chain seq x y z
N MET A 1 2.95 22.84 7.52
CA MET A 1 2.21 21.95 8.43
C MET A 1 2.30 20.55 7.85
N ILE A 2 2.70 19.53 8.63
CA ILE A 2 2.74 18.15 8.14
C ILE A 2 1.31 17.64 8.04
N VAL A 3 0.93 17.12 6.87
CA VAL A 3 -0.41 16.58 6.61
C VAL A 3 -0.28 15.10 6.31
N TYR A 4 -1.04 14.28 7.04
CA TYR A 4 -1.21 12.85 6.77
C TYR A 4 -2.53 12.63 6.05
N ALA A 5 -2.56 11.64 5.16
CA ALA A 5 -3.79 11.20 4.52
C ALA A 5 -4.80 10.74 5.56
N SER A 6 -6.06 11.06 5.34
CA SER A 6 -7.21 10.48 6.05
C SER A 6 -7.96 9.45 5.21
N GLU A 7 -7.66 9.35 3.92
CA GLU A 7 -8.12 8.27 3.06
C GLU A 7 -7.15 8.05 1.89
N PHE A 8 -7.30 6.93 1.18
CA PHE A 8 -6.40 6.51 0.09
C PHE A 8 -6.16 7.60 -0.96
N SER A 9 -7.22 8.31 -1.35
CA SER A 9 -7.17 9.35 -2.39
C SER A 9 -6.25 10.52 -2.04
N GLU A 10 -5.98 10.73 -0.74
CA GLU A 10 -5.16 11.82 -0.23
C GLU A 10 -3.67 11.47 -0.10
N ILE A 11 -3.29 10.19 -0.27
CA ILE A 11 -1.89 9.73 -0.12
C ILE A 11 -0.90 10.57 -0.95
N PRO A 12 -1.13 10.85 -2.25
CA PRO A 12 -0.18 11.65 -3.03
C PRO A 12 0.05 13.04 -2.43
N GLN A 13 -1.03 13.70 -1.98
CA GLN A 13 -0.92 15.01 -1.34
C GLN A 13 -0.21 14.91 0.02
N ALA A 14 -0.44 13.85 0.80
CA ALA A 14 0.24 13.64 2.08
C ALA A 14 1.76 13.46 1.88
N LEU A 15 2.18 12.69 0.87
CA LEU A 15 3.60 12.48 0.56
C LEU A 15 4.30 13.79 0.14
N ARG A 16 3.63 14.66 -0.62
CA ARG A 16 4.16 16.00 -0.95
C ARG A 16 4.41 16.86 0.29
N ASN A 17 3.56 16.75 1.30
CA ASN A 17 3.62 17.57 2.51
C ASN A 17 4.39 16.92 3.67
N ASN A 18 4.84 15.68 3.50
CA ASN A 18 5.54 14.92 4.52
C ASN A 18 6.78 14.20 3.95
N PRO A 19 7.91 14.92 3.81
CA PRO A 19 9.15 14.34 3.28
C PRO A 19 9.65 13.13 4.05
N ALA A 20 9.50 13.09 5.39
CA ALA A 20 9.95 11.97 6.21
C ALA A 20 9.19 10.67 5.87
N VAL A 21 7.86 10.73 5.74
CA VAL A 21 7.06 9.57 5.32
C VAL A 21 7.37 9.18 3.87
N LYS A 22 7.56 10.16 2.98
CA LYS A 22 7.94 9.91 1.59
C LYS A 22 9.29 9.18 1.46
N GLU A 23 10.32 9.68 2.12
CA GLU A 23 11.64 9.05 2.17
C GLU A 23 11.56 7.63 2.74
N ARG A 24 10.78 7.45 3.82
CA ARG A 24 10.59 6.12 4.40
C ARG A 24 9.87 5.18 3.44
N MET A 25 8.82 5.65 2.77
CA MET A 25 8.08 4.88 1.77
C MET A 25 8.97 4.44 0.60
N LEU A 26 9.79 5.35 0.07
CA LEU A 26 10.75 5.04 -1.00
C LEU A 26 11.80 4.01 -0.54
N ALA A 27 12.31 4.15 0.68
CA ALA A 27 13.23 3.17 1.27
C ALA A 27 12.58 1.78 1.33
N ILE A 28 11.36 1.68 1.86
CA ILE A 28 10.62 0.42 1.96
C ILE A 28 10.37 -0.20 0.58
N ILE A 29 9.94 0.60 -0.42
CA ILE A 29 9.74 0.13 -1.81
C ILE A 29 11.03 -0.51 -2.35
N SER A 30 12.19 0.07 -2.04
CA SER A 30 13.48 -0.37 -2.55
C SER A 30 14.02 -1.67 -1.93
N VAL A 31 13.56 -2.08 -0.75
CA VAL A 31 14.11 -3.26 -0.06
C VAL A 31 13.06 -4.32 0.29
N ASN A 32 11.83 -3.95 0.64
CA ASN A 32 10.86 -4.90 1.17
C ASN A 32 10.36 -5.87 0.11
N ARG A 33 10.04 -7.09 0.57
CA ARG A 33 9.45 -8.11 -0.30
C ARG A 33 8.08 -7.66 -0.81
N ILE A 34 7.85 -7.87 -2.09
CA ILE A 34 6.54 -7.70 -2.74
C ILE A 34 6.14 -9.06 -3.27
N SER A 35 5.24 -9.73 -2.55
CA SER A 35 4.71 -11.02 -2.97
C SER A 35 3.64 -10.83 -4.05
N GLY A 36 3.78 -11.51 -5.19
CA GLY A 36 2.78 -11.50 -6.25
C GLY A 36 3.26 -12.21 -7.51
N LYS A 37 2.50 -13.19 -8.00
CA LYS A 37 2.85 -13.96 -9.20
C LYS A 37 3.09 -13.07 -10.44
N VAL A 38 2.40 -11.93 -10.53
CA VAL A 38 2.58 -10.94 -11.61
C VAL A 38 3.99 -10.34 -11.68
N THR A 39 4.75 -10.34 -10.57
CA THR A 39 6.12 -9.80 -10.48
C THR A 39 7.22 -10.87 -10.62
N GLU A 40 6.85 -12.15 -10.73
CA GLU A 40 7.81 -13.25 -10.81
C GLU A 40 8.44 -13.38 -12.22
N GLY A 41 9.76 -13.58 -12.23
CA GLY A 41 10.57 -13.78 -13.44
C GLY A 41 11.19 -12.50 -13.99
N GLY A 42 12.42 -12.63 -14.52
CA GLY A 42 13.15 -11.52 -15.15
C GLY A 42 13.32 -10.30 -14.23
N ASP A 43 13.12 -9.11 -14.80
CA ASP A 43 13.22 -7.80 -14.14
C ASP A 43 11.87 -7.23 -13.68
N ARG A 44 10.80 -8.04 -13.68
CA ARG A 44 9.42 -7.58 -13.46
C ARG A 44 9.21 -6.92 -12.11
N LEU A 45 9.80 -7.47 -11.04
CA LEU A 45 9.76 -6.84 -9.71
C LEU A 45 10.46 -5.48 -9.69
N ALA A 46 11.60 -5.35 -10.37
CA ALA A 46 12.33 -4.08 -10.44
C ALA A 46 11.51 -3.01 -11.18
N LYS A 47 10.85 -3.38 -12.27
CA LYS A 47 9.93 -2.50 -13.01
C LYS A 47 8.73 -2.04 -12.17
N LEU A 48 8.12 -2.94 -11.39
CA LEU A 48 7.07 -2.55 -10.45
C LEU A 48 7.59 -1.54 -9.42
N ARG A 49 8.77 -1.79 -8.83
CA ARG A 49 9.38 -0.89 -7.85
C ARG A 49 9.66 0.48 -8.45
N GLN A 50 10.12 0.53 -9.69
CA GLN A 50 10.34 1.79 -10.40
C GLN A 50 9.03 2.58 -10.54
N ALA A 51 7.96 1.95 -11.04
CA ALA A 51 6.66 2.61 -11.19
C ALA A 51 6.09 3.11 -9.84
N LEU A 52 6.19 2.30 -8.77
CA LEU A 52 5.77 2.71 -7.43
C LEU A 52 6.62 3.85 -6.86
N SER A 53 7.93 3.87 -7.16
CA SER A 53 8.83 4.95 -6.73
C SER A 53 8.48 6.25 -7.44
N LEU A 54 8.27 6.21 -8.76
CA LEU A 54 7.86 7.39 -9.54
C LEU A 54 6.50 7.93 -9.08
N LEU A 55 5.53 7.05 -8.76
CA LEU A 55 4.26 7.43 -8.17
C LEU A 55 4.44 8.09 -6.79
N SER A 56 5.29 7.52 -5.94
CA SER A 56 5.56 8.05 -4.58
C SER A 56 6.34 9.37 -4.62
N ASP A 57 7.07 9.60 -5.71
CA ASP A 57 7.84 10.82 -5.95
C ASP A 57 7.05 11.92 -6.69
N ASP A 58 5.76 11.71 -6.93
CA ASP A 58 4.87 12.63 -7.68
C ASP A 58 5.30 12.84 -9.14
N GLN A 59 6.09 11.91 -9.69
CA GLN A 59 6.50 11.90 -11.11
C GLN A 59 5.47 11.18 -12.00
N LEU A 60 4.60 10.35 -11.41
CA LEU A 60 3.46 9.74 -12.07
C LEU A 60 2.21 9.97 -11.25
N SER A 61 1.09 10.28 -11.91
CA SER A 61 -0.22 10.13 -11.29
C SER A 61 -0.56 8.65 -11.06
N PHE A 62 -1.57 8.39 -10.23
CA PHE A 62 -2.02 7.02 -9.95
C PHE A 62 -2.45 6.28 -11.23
N ASN A 63 -3.17 6.93 -12.13
CA ASN A 63 -3.62 6.32 -13.39
C ASN A 63 -2.45 6.06 -14.35
N GLU A 64 -1.45 6.95 -14.38
CA GLU A 64 -0.25 6.74 -15.19
C GLU A 64 0.59 5.58 -14.64
N ALA A 65 0.73 5.46 -13.33
CA ALA A 65 1.42 4.34 -12.70
C ALA A 65 0.76 2.98 -13.02
N ILE A 66 -0.58 2.94 -13.10
CA ILE A 66 -1.31 1.73 -13.53
C ILE A 66 -0.94 1.37 -14.97
N ARG A 67 -1.03 2.33 -15.90
CA ARG A 67 -0.70 2.12 -17.31
C ARG A 67 0.77 1.72 -17.50
N GLU A 68 1.66 2.34 -16.75
CA GLU A 68 3.09 2.02 -16.74
C GLU A 68 3.32 0.57 -16.30
N VAL A 69 2.67 0.13 -15.22
CA VAL A 69 2.76 -1.25 -14.77
C VAL A 69 2.18 -2.22 -15.81
N GLU A 70 1.04 -1.91 -16.44
CA GLU A 70 0.49 -2.76 -17.51
C GLU A 70 1.46 -2.87 -18.70
N HIS A 71 2.09 -1.77 -19.07
CA HIS A 71 3.04 -1.70 -20.18
C HIS A 71 4.34 -2.45 -19.88
N GLN A 72 4.91 -2.26 -18.69
CA GLN A 72 6.20 -2.81 -18.29
C GLN A 72 6.13 -4.29 -17.88
N LEU A 73 4.96 -4.77 -17.45
CA LEU A 73 4.74 -6.13 -16.97
C LEU A 73 3.76 -6.89 -17.88
N PRO A 74 3.96 -6.91 -19.21
CA PRO A 74 2.98 -7.48 -20.12
C PRO A 74 2.80 -8.97 -19.86
N ARG A 75 1.57 -9.45 -20.05
CA ARG A 75 1.17 -10.83 -19.75
C ARG A 75 2.03 -11.87 -20.48
N HIS A 76 2.35 -11.61 -21.76
CA HIS A 76 3.04 -12.57 -22.63
C HIS A 76 4.51 -12.83 -22.24
N THR A 77 5.12 -11.97 -21.43
CA THR A 77 6.50 -12.16 -20.94
C THR A 77 6.56 -12.84 -19.57
N SER A 78 5.42 -13.12 -18.94
CA SER A 78 5.37 -13.80 -17.65
C SER A 78 5.40 -15.32 -17.78
N ILE A 79 6.07 -15.99 -16.85
CA ILE A 79 5.97 -17.45 -16.68
C ILE A 79 4.54 -17.90 -16.33
N HIS A 80 3.68 -16.97 -15.88
CA HIS A 80 2.27 -17.20 -15.56
C HIS A 80 1.31 -16.72 -16.66
N SER A 81 1.79 -16.54 -17.90
CA SER A 81 1.01 -16.00 -19.02
C SER A 81 -0.32 -16.73 -19.28
N GLY A 82 -0.39 -18.04 -18.99
CA GLY A 82 -1.62 -18.83 -19.11
C GLY A 82 -2.66 -18.62 -18.00
N SER A 83 -2.32 -17.94 -16.90
CA SER A 83 -3.20 -17.84 -15.72
C SER A 83 -4.06 -16.58 -15.71
N ASN A 84 -5.37 -16.76 -15.92
CA ASN A 84 -6.36 -15.68 -15.77
C ASN A 84 -6.56 -15.23 -14.31
N GLN A 85 -6.12 -16.01 -13.33
CA GLN A 85 -6.14 -15.59 -11.93
C GLN A 85 -5.03 -14.57 -11.64
N VAL A 86 -3.86 -14.73 -12.26
CA VAL A 86 -2.71 -13.82 -12.13
C VAL A 86 -2.96 -12.53 -12.93
N PHE A 87 -3.46 -12.67 -14.16
CA PHE A 87 -3.76 -11.56 -15.06
C PHE A 87 -5.27 -11.38 -15.26
N ALA A 88 -6.01 -11.28 -14.16
CA ALA A 88 -7.44 -10.95 -14.19
C ALA A 88 -7.66 -9.51 -14.68
N SER A 89 -8.90 -9.14 -15.03
CA SER A 89 -9.23 -7.74 -15.31
C SER A 89 -8.81 -6.84 -14.14
N ASN A 90 -8.26 -5.67 -14.45
CA ASN A 90 -7.76 -4.69 -13.48
C ASN A 90 -6.65 -5.22 -12.55
N TRP A 91 -5.91 -6.25 -12.95
CA TRP A 91 -4.80 -6.80 -12.14
C TRP A 91 -3.77 -5.73 -11.77
N ALA A 92 -3.46 -4.81 -12.69
CA ALA A 92 -2.47 -3.76 -12.47
C ALA A 92 -2.97 -2.72 -11.48
N GLU A 93 -4.22 -2.26 -11.62
CA GLU A 93 -4.86 -1.38 -10.64
C GLU A 93 -4.82 -2.01 -9.25
N ARG A 94 -5.26 -3.25 -9.12
CA ARG A 94 -5.27 -3.96 -7.83
C ARG A 94 -3.88 -4.07 -7.24
N LEU A 95 -2.86 -4.35 -8.05
CA LEU A 95 -1.47 -4.44 -7.62
C LEU A 95 -0.95 -3.08 -7.14
N VAL A 96 -1.05 -2.04 -7.97
CA VAL A 96 -0.54 -0.69 -7.67
C VAL A 96 -1.25 -0.14 -6.44
N ARG A 97 -2.58 -0.21 -6.39
CA ARG A 97 -3.39 0.28 -5.27
C ARG A 97 -3.00 -0.38 -3.95
N THR A 98 -2.90 -1.71 -3.96
CA THR A 98 -2.54 -2.48 -2.76
C THR A 98 -1.15 -2.12 -2.27
N GLN A 99 -0.15 -2.13 -3.15
CA GLN A 99 1.24 -1.85 -2.74
C GLN A 99 1.42 -0.38 -2.34
N PHE A 100 0.82 0.57 -3.05
CA PHE A 100 0.90 1.98 -2.72
C PHE A 100 0.28 2.29 -1.36
N SER A 101 -0.94 1.79 -1.10
CA SER A 101 -1.59 1.91 0.21
C SER A 101 -0.76 1.25 1.31
N ARG A 102 -0.33 -0.01 1.10
CA ARG A 102 0.49 -0.75 2.07
C ARG A 102 1.75 0.03 2.44
N PHE A 103 2.52 0.48 1.46
CA PHE A 103 3.79 1.15 1.71
C PHE A 103 3.61 2.51 2.39
N TYR A 104 2.57 3.26 2.07
CA TYR A 104 2.24 4.47 2.82
C TYR A 104 1.94 4.17 4.29
N ASN A 105 1.05 3.22 4.56
CA ASN A 105 0.67 2.85 5.92
C ASN A 105 1.85 2.32 6.72
N GLN A 106 2.67 1.46 6.11
CA GLN A 106 3.89 0.95 6.71
C GLN A 106 4.90 2.06 7.00
N ALA A 107 5.09 3.01 6.09
CA ALA A 107 5.97 4.15 6.31
C ALA A 107 5.52 5.02 7.48
N VAL A 108 4.22 5.29 7.60
CA VAL A 108 3.66 6.03 8.75
C VAL A 108 3.87 5.26 10.05
N LEU A 109 3.54 3.96 10.09
CA LEU A 109 3.69 3.14 11.29
C LEU A 109 5.15 3.06 11.76
N GLU A 110 6.08 2.80 10.84
CA GLU A 110 7.52 2.71 11.15
C GLU A 110 8.08 4.06 11.62
N GLU A 111 7.65 5.17 11.04
CA GLU A 111 8.06 6.52 11.45
C GLU A 111 7.53 6.88 12.85
N GLN A 112 6.29 6.52 13.16
CA GLN A 112 5.72 6.75 14.49
C GLN A 112 6.34 5.88 15.57
N LEU A 113 6.65 4.61 15.25
CA LEU A 113 7.38 3.72 16.15
C LEU A 113 8.78 4.26 16.45
N ALA A 114 9.48 4.78 15.43
CA ALA A 114 10.79 5.42 15.60
C ALA A 114 10.74 6.68 16.49
N LYS A 115 9.59 7.35 16.56
CA LYS A 115 9.33 8.48 17.47
C LYS A 115 8.90 8.05 18.88
N GLY A 116 8.89 6.75 19.18
CA GLY A 116 8.48 6.22 20.48
C GLY A 116 6.97 6.24 20.71
N ARG A 117 6.15 6.35 19.66
CA ARG A 117 4.69 6.23 19.75
C ARG A 117 4.30 4.76 19.76
N SER A 118 3.30 4.41 20.57
CA SER A 118 2.72 3.07 20.63
C SER A 118 1.40 2.96 19.88
N GLU A 119 0.70 4.08 19.66
CA GLU A 119 -0.64 4.08 19.08
C GLU A 119 -0.75 4.98 17.84
N CYS A 120 -1.59 4.56 16.90
CA CYS A 120 -1.97 5.31 15.72
C CYS A 120 -3.49 5.36 15.59
N TYR A 121 -4.00 6.23 14.73
CA TYR A 121 -5.42 6.36 14.45
C TYR A 121 -5.75 5.95 13.02
N VAL A 122 -6.87 5.25 12.85
CA VAL A 122 -7.44 4.90 11.55
C VAL A 122 -8.70 5.74 11.33
N PRO A 123 -8.64 6.81 10.52
CA PRO A 123 -9.80 7.63 10.22
C PRO A 123 -10.86 6.85 9.41
N PRO A 124 -12.16 7.16 9.59
CA PRO A 124 -13.19 6.79 8.63
C PRO A 124 -12.89 7.40 7.26
N SER A 125 -13.23 6.68 6.20
CA SER A 125 -13.14 7.21 4.82
C SER A 125 -14.51 7.59 4.30
N SER A 126 -14.58 8.68 3.53
CA SER A 126 -15.81 9.11 2.87
C SER A 126 -16.36 8.09 1.84
N GLN A 127 -15.53 7.14 1.43
CA GLN A 127 -15.84 6.10 0.44
C GLN A 127 -15.80 4.69 1.04
N GLU A 128 -15.79 4.56 2.38
CA GLU A 128 -15.77 3.25 3.01
C GLU A 128 -17.10 2.50 2.85
N ASN A 129 -17.03 1.18 2.75
CA ASN A 129 -18.21 0.33 2.95
C ASN A 129 -18.39 0.11 4.45
N ALA A 130 -19.47 0.66 5.03
CA ALA A 130 -19.78 0.57 6.46
C ALA A 130 -19.87 -0.88 6.98
N ASP A 131 -20.26 -1.82 6.13
CA ASP A 131 -20.38 -3.25 6.48
C ASP A 131 -19.09 -4.03 6.33
N SER A 132 -18.01 -3.41 5.83
CA SER A 132 -16.72 -4.08 5.73
C SER A 132 -16.12 -4.29 7.13
N GLN A 133 -15.40 -5.41 7.30
CA GLN A 133 -14.76 -5.72 8.57
C GLN A 133 -13.78 -4.62 9.00
N CYS A 134 -13.06 -3.99 8.06
CA CYS A 134 -12.20 -2.84 8.36
C CYS A 134 -12.99 -1.65 8.90
N SER A 135 -14.10 -1.26 8.30
CA SER A 135 -14.92 -0.16 8.80
C SER A 135 -15.47 -0.44 10.20
N GLN A 136 -15.93 -1.68 10.44
CA GLN A 136 -16.53 -2.05 11.73
C GLN A 136 -15.50 -2.21 12.86
N THR A 137 -14.26 -2.59 12.55
CA THR A 137 -13.26 -2.97 13.56
C THR A 137 -12.11 -1.97 13.69
N LEU A 138 -11.70 -1.34 12.59
CA LEU A 138 -10.53 -0.47 12.55
C LEU A 138 -10.90 1.01 12.46
N ALA A 139 -11.83 1.38 11.57
CA ALA A 139 -12.14 2.77 11.30
C ALA A 139 -12.69 3.50 12.54
N GLY A 140 -12.30 4.76 12.69
CA GLY A 140 -12.70 5.61 13.79
C GLY A 140 -12.01 5.34 15.12
N ARG A 141 -10.98 4.48 15.16
CA ARG A 141 -10.37 3.99 16.41
C ARG A 141 -8.85 4.12 16.43
N SER A 142 -8.30 4.14 17.65
CA SER A 142 -6.87 4.01 17.91
C SER A 142 -6.45 2.55 17.97
N HIS A 143 -5.22 2.27 17.53
CA HIS A 143 -4.66 0.92 17.45
C HIS A 143 -3.20 0.90 17.82
N ASP A 144 -2.74 -0.23 18.37
CA ASP A 144 -1.32 -0.47 18.61
C ASP A 144 -0.55 -0.54 17.29
N ILE A 145 0.48 0.31 17.17
CA ILE A 145 1.32 0.44 15.98
C ILE A 145 2.04 -0.86 15.67
N SER A 146 2.61 -1.50 16.70
CA SER A 146 3.42 -2.71 16.53
C SER A 146 2.57 -3.88 16.02
N TYR A 147 1.34 -3.98 16.52
CA TYR A 147 0.37 -4.97 16.11
C TYR A 147 -0.08 -4.77 14.66
N LEU A 148 -0.51 -3.56 14.28
CA LEU A 148 -0.92 -3.29 12.90
C LEU A 148 0.23 -3.47 11.91
N LEU A 149 1.44 -3.03 12.26
CA LEU A 149 2.63 -3.22 11.44
C LEU A 149 2.93 -4.71 11.24
N LYS A 150 2.85 -5.51 12.31
CA LYS A 150 3.03 -6.96 12.24
C LYS A 150 2.02 -7.62 11.29
N LEU A 151 0.75 -7.21 11.32
CA LEU A 151 -0.28 -7.74 10.42
C LEU A 151 0.04 -7.43 8.95
N LEU A 152 0.53 -6.22 8.66
CA LEU A 152 0.93 -5.82 7.31
C LEU A 152 2.11 -6.62 6.80
N VAL A 153 3.18 -6.73 7.60
CA VAL A 153 4.37 -7.50 7.22
C VAL A 153 4.03 -8.97 7.01
N ASN A 154 3.29 -9.59 7.94
CA ASN A 154 2.88 -11.00 7.81
C ASN A 154 2.10 -11.25 6.51
N SER A 155 1.13 -10.40 6.20
CA SER A 155 0.27 -10.61 5.03
C SER A 155 1.01 -10.34 3.72
N TYR A 156 1.67 -9.18 3.62
CA TYR A 156 2.17 -8.67 2.34
C TYR A 156 3.62 -9.02 2.03
N GLU A 157 4.43 -9.29 3.06
CA GLU A 157 5.84 -9.71 2.90
C GLU A 157 5.98 -11.21 3.03
N GLU A 158 5.46 -11.77 4.11
CA GLU A 158 5.62 -13.20 4.41
C GLU A 158 4.60 -14.07 3.68
N GLY A 159 3.55 -13.47 3.10
CA GLY A 159 2.49 -14.19 2.39
C GLY A 159 1.58 -15.00 3.32
N LYS A 160 1.57 -14.67 4.62
CA LYS A 160 0.71 -15.28 5.64
C LYS A 160 -0.62 -14.54 5.69
N TRP A 161 -1.48 -14.83 4.71
CA TRP A 161 -2.80 -14.22 4.61
C TRP A 161 -3.77 -14.88 5.59
N ASP A 162 -4.26 -14.09 6.55
CA ASP A 162 -5.37 -14.48 7.42
C ASP A 162 -6.55 -13.50 7.27
N LYS A 163 -7.62 -13.76 8.03
CA LYS A 163 -8.84 -12.92 8.05
C LYS A 163 -8.76 -11.78 9.08
N THR A 164 -7.58 -11.51 9.63
CA THR A 164 -7.41 -10.43 10.60
C THR A 164 -7.42 -9.10 9.85
N PRO A 165 -8.30 -8.15 10.24
CA PRO A 165 -8.36 -6.83 9.60
C PRO A 165 -7.03 -6.09 9.69
N LYS A 166 -6.63 -5.46 8.58
CA LYS A 166 -5.38 -4.71 8.43
C LYS A 166 -5.56 -3.61 7.37
N ILE A 167 -4.57 -2.73 7.17
CA ILE A 167 -4.73 -1.59 6.26
C ILE A 167 -3.56 -1.48 5.28
N PRO A 168 -3.78 -1.79 3.98
CA PRO A 168 -5.05 -2.17 3.37
C PRO A 168 -5.44 -3.62 3.71
N ASP A 169 -6.74 -3.94 3.71
CA ASP A 169 -7.21 -5.34 3.84
C ASP A 169 -7.50 -5.98 2.47
N HIS A 170 -7.94 -5.17 1.51
CA HIS A 170 -8.22 -5.58 0.14
C HIS A 170 -7.80 -4.47 -0.85
N PRO A 171 -7.71 -4.75 -2.16
CA PRO A 171 -7.17 -3.79 -3.14
C PRO A 171 -7.90 -2.45 -3.18
N HIS A 172 -9.22 -2.44 -2.98
CA HIS A 172 -10.03 -1.22 -2.97
C HIS A 172 -10.23 -0.61 -1.58
N CYS A 173 -9.46 -1.03 -0.57
CA CYS A 173 -9.52 -0.42 0.75
C CYS A 173 -9.21 1.08 0.63
N THR A 174 -9.98 1.89 1.34
CA THR A 174 -9.87 3.36 1.34
C THR A 174 -9.25 3.89 2.62
N HIS A 175 -9.16 3.07 3.66
CA HIS A 175 -8.57 3.41 4.94
C HIS A 175 -7.06 3.60 4.83
N VAL A 176 -6.56 4.44 5.73
CA VAL A 176 -5.13 4.70 5.94
C VAL A 176 -4.87 4.81 7.43
N VAL A 177 -3.60 4.86 7.81
CA VAL A 177 -3.13 5.13 9.16
C VAL A 177 -2.59 6.55 9.23
N LYS A 178 -2.88 7.24 10.33
CA LYS A 178 -2.22 8.51 10.68
C LYS A 178 -1.84 8.55 12.17
N PRO A 179 -0.91 9.43 12.58
CA PRO A 179 -0.57 9.60 13.99
C PRO A 179 -1.77 10.07 14.81
N ILE A 180 -1.77 9.73 16.10
CA ILE A 180 -2.65 10.39 17.07
C ILE A 180 -2.10 11.80 17.30
N SER A 181 -2.96 12.81 17.10
CA SER A 181 -2.69 14.21 17.40
C SER A 181 -2.38 14.44 18.87
#